data_AF-A0AA36JBZ0-F1
#
_entry.id   AF-A0AA36JBZ0-F1
#
_cell.length_a   1.000
_cell.length_b   1.000
_cell.length_c   1.000
_cell.angle_alpha   90.00
_cell.angle_beta   90.00
_cell.angle_gamma   90.00
#
_symmetry.space_group_name_H-M   'P 1'
#
loop_
_entity.id
_entity.type
_entity.pdbx_description
1 polymer ?
#
loop_
_entity_poly.entity_id
_entity_poly.type
_entity_poly.pdbx_seq_one_letter_code
_entity_poly.pdbx_strand_id
1 'polypeptide(L)'
;MASRAVRSLRLRTGSAKVQVRSFTSWWHRWVDGKNPDNPQAAEVSDWLREQKIDPYLIPRDEIEDWRRQYLMRKHYPEYDVDKTKPEAEQQAEAEDPWGRLCKRKGHVVQRWQRMYPLSE
;
A
#
# COMPACT_ATOMS: atom_id res chain seq x y z
N MET A 1 -33.54 -38.09 -56.70
CA MET A 1 -33.33 -36.67 -56.38
C MET A 1 -33.51 -36.47 -54.88
N ALA A 2 -32.54 -35.86 -54.20
CA ALA A 2 -32.26 -36.05 -52.78
C ALA A 2 -33.07 -35.13 -51.83
N SER A 3 -33.68 -35.72 -50.80
CA SER A 3 -34.30 -35.03 -49.66
C SER A 3 -33.23 -34.49 -48.70
N ARG A 4 -33.24 -33.17 -48.45
CA ARG A 4 -32.37 -32.52 -47.47
C ARG A 4 -33.06 -32.46 -46.10
N ALA A 5 -32.49 -33.15 -45.12
CA ALA A 5 -32.87 -33.07 -43.72
C ALA A 5 -32.41 -31.73 -43.10
N VAL A 6 -33.34 -30.99 -42.48
CA VAL A 6 -33.06 -29.76 -41.75
C VAL A 6 -32.58 -30.14 -40.35
N ARG A 7 -31.27 -30.05 -40.10
CA ARG A 7 -30.69 -30.18 -38.76
C ARG A 7 -30.95 -28.90 -37.96
N SER A 8 -31.86 -28.99 -37.00
CA SER A 8 -32.06 -27.97 -35.95
C SER A 8 -30.83 -27.93 -35.04
N LEU A 9 -30.04 -26.85 -35.12
CA LEU A 9 -29.01 -26.55 -34.15
C LEU A 9 -29.67 -26.05 -32.86
N ARG A 10 -29.71 -26.90 -31.82
CA ARG A 10 -30.00 -26.44 -30.46
C ARG A 10 -28.80 -25.65 -29.95
N LEU A 11 -28.93 -24.33 -29.88
CA LEU A 11 -27.99 -23.48 -29.17
C LEU A 11 -28.06 -23.83 -27.68
N ARG A 12 -27.02 -24.51 -27.17
CA ARG A 12 -26.78 -24.66 -25.73
C ARG A 12 -26.50 -23.26 -25.17
N THR A 13 -27.48 -22.69 -24.49
CA THR A 13 -27.30 -21.52 -23.63
C THR A 13 -26.50 -21.96 -22.40
N GLY A 14 -25.18 -22.01 -22.55
CA GLY A 14 -24.28 -22.12 -21.40
C GLY A 14 -24.46 -20.87 -20.54
N SER A 15 -25.01 -21.04 -19.35
CA SER A 15 -25.08 -20.00 -18.32
C SER A 15 -23.64 -19.65 -17.93
N ALA A 16 -23.09 -18.61 -18.57
CA ALA A 16 -21.82 -18.05 -18.20
C ALA A 16 -21.98 -17.42 -16.81
N LYS A 17 -21.38 -18.04 -15.79
CA LYS A 17 -21.28 -17.44 -14.45
C LYS A 17 -20.64 -16.07 -14.63
N VAL A 18 -21.41 -15.01 -14.39
CA VAL A 18 -20.92 -13.63 -14.40
C VAL A 18 -19.77 -13.57 -13.41
N GLN A 19 -18.53 -13.52 -13.92
CA GLN A 19 -17.37 -13.26 -13.08
C GLN A 19 -17.47 -11.82 -12.61
N VAL A 20 -17.98 -11.62 -11.40
CA VAL A 20 -17.91 -10.35 -10.70
C VAL A 20 -16.44 -10.14 -10.34
N ARG A 21 -15.66 -9.61 -11.29
CA ARG A 21 -14.34 -9.07 -10.99
C ARG A 21 -14.58 -7.75 -10.28
N SER A 22 -14.46 -7.72 -8.95
CA SER A 22 -14.30 -6.47 -8.22
C SER A 22 -13.05 -5.80 -8.77
N PHE A 23 -13.25 -4.80 -9.62
CA PHE A 23 -12.16 -4.04 -10.21
C PHE A 23 -11.57 -3.20 -9.07
N THR A 24 -10.65 -3.78 -8.30
CA THR A 24 -9.84 -3.00 -7.37
C THR A 24 -9.12 -1.97 -8.22
N SER A 25 -9.36 -0.69 -7.94
CA SER A 25 -8.71 0.37 -8.70
C SER A 25 -7.20 0.15 -8.65
N TRP A 26 -6.52 0.42 -9.76
CA TRP A 26 -5.06 0.28 -9.83
C TRP A 26 -4.37 1.02 -8.67
N TRP A 27 -4.93 2.17 -8.27
CA TRP A 27 -4.53 2.92 -7.08
C TRP A 27 -4.54 2.07 -5.81
N HIS A 28 -5.62 1.35 -5.53
CA HIS A 28 -5.70 0.51 -4.32
C HIS A 28 -4.66 -0.60 -4.32
N ARG A 29 -4.41 -1.22 -5.48
CA ARG A 29 -3.37 -2.27 -5.61
C ARG A 29 -1.97 -1.71 -5.37
N TRP A 30 -1.72 -0.48 -5.84
CA TRP A 30 -0.46 0.23 -5.65
C TRP A 30 -0.27 0.68 -4.20
N VAL A 31 -1.34 1.15 -3.55
CA VAL A 31 -1.32 1.52 -2.13
C VAL A 31 -1.09 0.27 -1.27
N ASP A 32 -1.82 -0.82 -1.50
CA ASP A 32 -1.70 -2.08 -0.76
C ASP A 32 -0.38 -2.83 -0.97
N GLY A 33 0.49 -2.41 -1.89
CA GLY A 33 1.71 -3.16 -2.23
C GLY A 33 1.46 -4.52 -2.88
N LYS A 34 0.26 -4.72 -3.48
CA LYS A 34 -0.06 -5.91 -4.29
C LYS A 34 0.58 -5.85 -5.69
N ASN A 35 1.38 -4.83 -5.96
CA ASN A 35 2.18 -4.71 -7.16
C ASN A 35 3.56 -5.37 -6.91
N PRO A 36 4.01 -6.33 -7.75
CA PRO A 36 5.33 -6.95 -7.61
C PRO A 36 6.50 -5.94 -7.58
N ASP A 37 6.34 -4.77 -8.21
CA ASP A 37 7.42 -3.77 -8.27
C ASP A 37 7.61 -2.97 -6.97
N ASN A 38 6.68 -3.04 -6.02
CA ASN A 38 6.74 -2.25 -4.79
C ASN A 38 6.13 -2.99 -3.59
N PRO A 39 6.80 -4.03 -3.07
CA PRO A 39 6.31 -4.80 -1.92
C PRO A 39 6.32 -3.97 -0.62
N GLN A 40 7.22 -2.99 -0.52
CA GLN A 40 7.39 -2.16 0.68
C GLN A 40 6.20 -1.21 0.93
N ALA A 41 5.41 -0.96 -0.11
CA ALA A 41 4.16 -0.22 -0.02
C ALA A 41 3.17 -0.85 0.98
N ALA A 42 3.18 -2.18 1.14
CA ALA A 42 2.32 -2.87 2.09
C ALA A 42 2.67 -2.46 3.53
N GLU A 43 3.95 -2.53 3.91
CA GLU A 43 4.41 -2.14 5.26
C GLU A 43 3.99 -0.71 5.62
N VAL A 44 4.14 0.22 4.67
CA VAL A 44 3.78 1.63 4.91
C VAL A 44 2.27 1.80 5.04
N SER A 45 1.50 1.13 4.21
CA SER A 45 0.03 1.23 4.25
C SER A 45 -0.55 0.57 5.50
N ASP A 46 0.01 -0.54 5.96
CA ASP A 46 -0.38 -1.19 7.20
C ASP A 46 -0.06 -0.29 8.40
N TRP A 47 1.14 0.29 8.44
CA TRP A 47 1.50 1.26 9.47
C TRP A 47 0.57 2.49 9.48
N LEU A 48 0.21 3.04 8.32
CA LEU A 48 -0.74 4.16 8.24
C LEU A 48 -2.11 3.80 8.81
N ARG A 49 -2.59 2.58 8.56
CA ARG A 49 -3.85 2.08 9.13
C ARG A 49 -3.77 1.89 10.65
N GLU A 50 -2.63 1.42 11.17
CA GLU A 50 -2.37 1.36 12.62
C GLU A 50 -2.47 2.76 13.25
N GLN A 51 -1.97 3.78 12.55
CA GLN A 51 -2.09 5.19 12.96
C GLN A 51 -3.48 5.80 12.74
N LYS A 52 -4.48 4.99 12.34
CA LYS A 52 -5.87 5.39 12.05
C LYS A 52 -5.97 6.38 10.88
N ILE A 53 -5.10 6.25 9.88
CA ILE A 53 -5.12 7.04 8.65
C ILE A 53 -5.57 6.16 7.49
N ASP A 54 -6.47 6.66 6.64
CA ASP A 54 -6.82 6.01 5.38
C ASP A 54 -5.74 6.30 4.31
N PRO A 55 -4.95 5.30 3.89
CA PRO A 55 -3.89 5.51 2.90
C PRO A 55 -4.42 5.87 1.51
N TYR A 56 -5.69 5.58 1.20
CA TYR A 56 -6.27 5.84 -0.12
C TYR A 56 -6.65 7.30 -0.35
N LEU A 57 -6.82 8.06 0.74
CA LEU A 57 -7.18 9.47 0.72
C LEU A 57 -5.95 10.40 0.69
N ILE A 58 -4.76 9.87 1.00
CA ILE A 58 -3.52 10.64 0.97
C ILE A 58 -3.14 10.94 -0.50
N PRO A 59 -2.74 12.19 -0.83
CA PRO A 59 -2.21 12.51 -2.14
C PRO A 59 -1.04 11.59 -2.52
N ARG A 60 -1.00 11.18 -3.79
CA ARG A 60 0.00 10.23 -4.28
C ARG A 60 1.43 10.65 -3.99
N ASP A 61 1.77 11.90 -4.25
CA ASP A 61 3.14 12.41 -4.05
C ASP A 61 3.55 12.38 -2.57
N GLU A 62 2.59 12.65 -1.68
CA GLU A 62 2.80 12.65 -0.24
C GLU A 62 3.08 11.24 0.30
N ILE A 63 2.31 10.23 -0.13
CA ILE A 63 2.54 8.83 0.27
C ILE A 63 3.80 8.24 -0.39
N GLU A 64 4.14 8.65 -1.62
CA GLU A 64 5.41 8.26 -2.28
C GLU A 64 6.63 8.84 -1.57
N ASP A 65 6.61 10.12 -1.19
CA ASP A 65 7.68 10.73 -0.41
C ASP A 65 7.82 10.05 0.96
N TRP A 66 6.70 9.73 1.62
CA TRP A 66 6.73 9.00 2.88
C TRP A 66 7.42 7.63 2.75
N ARG A 67 7.06 6.87 1.71
CA ARG A 67 7.67 5.56 1.40
C ARG A 67 9.16 5.68 1.16
N ARG A 68 9.59 6.65 0.34
CA ARG A 68 11.01 6.89 0.06
C ARG A 68 11.78 7.20 1.33
N GLN A 69 11.23 8.04 2.19
CA GLN A 69 11.84 8.46 3.45
C GLN A 69 11.92 7.32 4.46
N TYR A 70 10.92 6.43 4.49
CA TYR A 70 10.95 5.20 5.27
C TYR A 70 12.05 4.26 4.77
N LEU A 71 12.10 3.98 3.46
CA LEU A 71 13.09 3.09 2.86
C LEU A 71 14.53 3.59 3.05
N MET A 72 14.74 4.89 2.89
CA MET A 72 16.04 5.50 3.16
C MET A 72 16.48 5.20 4.60
N ARG A 73 15.58 5.34 5.58
CA ARG A 73 15.90 5.06 7.00
C ARG A 73 16.09 3.58 7.26
N LYS A 74 15.28 2.72 6.64
CA LYS A 74 15.36 1.26 6.78
C LYS A 74 16.69 0.70 6.27
N HIS A 75 17.20 1.23 5.15
CA HIS A 75 18.41 0.73 4.52
C HIS A 75 19.70 1.48 4.89
N TYR A 76 19.58 2.72 5.37
CA TYR A 76 20.72 3.57 5.74
C TYR A 76 20.55 4.14 7.16
N PRO A 77 20.56 3.30 8.20
CA PRO A 77 20.34 3.72 9.58
C PRO A 77 21.37 4.74 10.07
N GLU A 78 22.60 4.69 9.56
CA GLU A 78 23.74 5.52 9.99
C GLU A 78 23.57 7.02 9.77
N TYR A 79 22.64 7.45 8.90
CA TYR A 79 22.45 8.87 8.55
C TYR A 79 21.57 9.65 9.54
N ASP A 80 20.76 8.95 10.35
CA ASP A 80 19.77 9.58 11.24
C ASP A 80 20.02 9.31 12.73
N VAL A 81 21.07 8.56 13.07
CA VAL A 81 21.43 8.18 14.44
C VAL A 81 22.29 9.25 15.10
N ASP A 82 21.95 9.61 16.32
CA ASP A 82 22.70 10.58 17.12
C ASP A 82 23.98 9.94 17.69
N LYS A 83 25.13 10.29 17.11
CA LYS A 83 26.44 9.77 17.52
C LYS A 83 26.88 10.21 18.91
N THR A 84 26.18 11.17 19.53
CA THR A 84 26.50 11.64 20.89
C THR A 84 25.96 10.73 21.98
N LYS A 85 25.00 9.86 21.66
CA LYS A 85 24.39 8.90 22.58
C LYS A 85 25.28 7.68 22.82
N PRO A 86 25.07 6.92 23.91
CA PRO A 86 25.75 5.64 24.08
C PRO A 86 25.42 4.64 22.96
N GLU A 87 26.37 3.77 22.62
CA GLU A 87 26.29 2.83 21.47
C GLU A 87 25.04 1.93 21.49
N ALA A 88 24.60 1.51 22.68
CA ALA A 88 23.38 0.72 22.85
C ALA A 88 22.11 1.48 22.42
N GLU A 89 22.02 2.78 22.73
CA GLU A 89 20.91 3.63 22.29
C GLU A 89 21.00 3.95 20.80
N GLN A 90 22.21 4.05 20.26
CA GLN A 90 22.42 4.22 18.82
C GLN A 90 21.92 3.00 18.03
N GLN A 91 22.21 1.78 18.51
CA GLN A 91 21.73 0.54 17.90
C GLN A 91 20.20 0.43 17.97
N ALA A 92 19.60 0.71 19.13
CA ALA A 92 18.14 0.73 19.26
C ALA A 92 17.51 1.79 18.34
N GLU A 93 18.08 3.00 18.28
CA GLU A 93 17.59 4.06 17.38
C GLU A 93 17.82 3.70 15.92
N ALA A 94 18.83 2.89 15.56
CA ALA A 94 19.11 2.39 14.21
C ALA A 94 18.13 1.29 13.76
N GLU A 95 17.68 0.44 14.69
CA GLU A 95 16.74 -0.64 14.42
C GLU A 95 15.29 -0.16 14.23
N ASP A 96 14.93 1.05 14.70
CA ASP A 96 13.59 1.62 14.58
C ASP A 96 13.47 2.73 13.49
N PRO A 97 13.23 2.36 12.21
CA PRO A 97 13.07 3.33 11.14
C PRO A 97 11.81 4.20 11.29
N TRP A 98 10.76 3.69 11.93
CA TRP A 98 9.51 4.43 12.14
C TRP A 98 9.67 5.52 13.18
N GLY A 99 10.32 5.23 14.31
CA GLY A 99 10.65 6.23 15.32
C GLY A 99 11.48 7.38 14.75
N ARG A 100 12.52 7.06 13.95
CA ARG A 100 13.33 8.08 13.26
C ARG A 100 12.50 8.93 12.29
N LEU A 101 11.59 8.31 11.54
CA LEU A 101 10.73 9.03 10.60
C LEU A 101 9.72 9.93 11.32
N CYS A 102 9.06 9.43 12.36
CA CYS A 102 8.09 10.16 13.17
C CYS A 102 8.74 11.32 13.95
N LYS A 103 10.00 11.18 14.39
CA LYS A 103 10.75 12.29 15.04
C LYS A 103 10.87 13.52 14.15
N ARG A 104 11.04 13.34 12.83
CA ARG A 104 11.10 14.47 11.86
C ARG A 104 9.74 14.87 11.32
N LYS A 105 8.92 13.91 10.94
CA LYS A 105 7.69 14.14 10.18
C LYS A 105 6.42 13.80 10.95
N GLY A 106 6.46 13.68 12.27
CA GLY A 106 5.29 13.40 13.09
C GLY A 106 4.17 14.43 12.92
N HIS A 107 4.50 15.69 12.64
CA HIS A 107 3.52 16.73 12.31
C HIS A 107 2.70 16.42 11.05
N VAL A 108 3.29 15.72 10.06
CA VAL A 108 2.59 15.26 8.85
C VAL A 108 1.58 14.18 9.21
N VAL A 109 1.97 13.22 10.05
CA VAL A 109 1.07 12.17 10.57
C VAL A 109 -0.10 12.78 11.31
N GLN A 110 0.15 13.73 12.22
CA GLN A 110 -0.90 14.46 12.93
C GLN A 110 -1.83 15.27 12.00
N ARG A 111 -1.30 15.81 10.90
CA ARG A 111 -2.11 16.46 9.86
C ARG A 111 -2.99 15.42 9.15
N TRP A 112 -2.43 14.30 8.73
CA TRP A 112 -3.18 13.25 8.04
C TRP A 112 -4.24 12.59 8.91
N GLN A 113 -3.98 12.36 10.19
CA GLN A 113 -5.00 11.85 11.13
C GLN A 113 -6.26 12.74 11.17
N ARG A 114 -6.09 14.06 11.00
CA ARG A 114 -7.22 15.00 10.97
C ARG A 114 -7.89 15.07 9.60
N MET A 115 -7.12 14.94 8.52
CA MET A 115 -7.62 15.13 7.15
C MET A 115 -8.16 13.85 6.51
N TYR A 116 -7.55 12.71 6.83
CA TYR A 116 -7.72 11.42 6.18
C TYR A 116 -7.95 10.33 7.24
N PRO A 117 -8.93 10.47 8.14
CA PRO A 117 -9.18 9.46 9.16
C PRO A 117 -9.59 8.14 8.51
N LEU A 118 -9.15 7.02 9.10
CA LEU A 118 -9.63 5.72 8.70
C LEU A 118 -11.12 5.61 9.07
N SER A 119 -11.98 5.50 8.05
CA SER A 119 -13.42 5.29 8.22
C SER A 119 -13.66 4.01 9.04
N GLU A 120 -14.46 4.10 10.11
CA GLU A 120 -14.87 2.94 10.92
C GLU A 120 -15.74 1.93 10.15
#